data_AF-A0A7S1ZA64-F1
#
_entry.id   AF-A0A7S1ZA64-F1
#
_cell.length_a   1.000
_cell.length_b   1.000
_cell.length_c   1.000
_cell.angle_alpha   90.00
_cell.angle_beta   90.00
_cell.angle_gamma   90.00
#
_symmetry.space_group_name_H-M   'P 1'
#
loop_
_entity.id
_entity.type
_entity.pdbx_description
1 polymer ?
#
loop_
_entity_poly.entity_id
_entity_poly.type
_entity_poly.pdbx_seq_one_letter_code
_entity_poly.pdbx_strand_id
1 'polypeptide(L)'
;MAKFSSIALLSLAIGTASAFTGTPLRFGGSSVSSKTALQMSAIQSVKAREILDSRGNPTVEVELKTEDGIFVASVPSGASTGAYEAVELRDGGSRYLGKGVLQAVANVNDVLGPAVIGLDPSEQQKIDDIMLELDGTPNKAKLGANSILGVSLAASKAGAAAKGIPLYAHYAALAGND
;
A
#
# COMPACT_ATOMS: atom_id res chain seq x y z
N MET A 1 -33.70 39.73 48.14
CA MET A 1 -35.16 39.47 48.14
C MET A 1 -35.36 37.98 48.21
N ALA A 2 -35.68 37.48 49.41
CA ALA A 2 -36.03 36.09 49.67
C ALA A 2 -37.49 35.85 49.30
N LYS A 3 -37.83 34.65 48.77
CA LYS A 3 -39.16 34.05 48.92
C LYS A 3 -39.15 32.53 48.65
N PHE A 4 -39.39 31.78 49.74
CA PHE A 4 -40.22 30.57 49.90
C PHE A 4 -39.88 29.28 49.13
N SER A 5 -40.18 28.05 49.58
CA SER A 5 -40.53 27.38 50.85
C SER A 5 -41.08 25.99 50.47
N SER A 6 -41.09 25.04 51.42
CA SER A 6 -41.80 23.75 51.46
C SER A 6 -41.03 22.55 50.85
N ILE A 7 -40.47 21.62 51.62
CA ILE A 7 -41.04 20.66 52.60
C ILE A 7 -42.18 19.82 52.00
N ALA A 8 -41.88 18.53 51.77
CA ALA A 8 -42.81 17.42 51.92
C ALA A 8 -42.04 16.13 52.26
N LEU A 9 -42.46 15.51 53.36
CA LEU A 9 -41.95 14.28 53.97
C LEU A 9 -42.75 13.07 53.43
N LEU A 10 -42.06 11.92 53.34
CA LEU A 10 -42.49 10.57 53.75
C LEU A 10 -43.73 9.90 53.12
N SER A 11 -43.53 8.74 52.48
CA SER A 11 -44.44 7.59 52.57
C SER A 11 -43.77 6.30 52.14
N LEU A 12 -43.98 5.27 52.95
CA LEU A 12 -43.51 3.89 52.90
C LEU A 12 -44.67 3.01 52.40
N ALA A 13 -44.48 2.12 51.42
CA ALA A 13 -45.28 0.89 51.33
C ALA A 13 -44.67 -0.16 50.39
N ILE A 14 -44.71 -1.38 50.91
CA ILE A 14 -44.20 -2.65 50.44
C ILE A 14 -45.03 -3.20 49.28
N GLY A 15 -44.38 -3.87 48.32
CA GLY A 15 -45.02 -4.65 47.27
C GLY A 15 -44.10 -5.75 46.75
N THR A 16 -44.18 -6.93 47.38
CA THR A 16 -43.52 -8.18 46.99
C THR A 16 -44.03 -8.67 45.64
N ALA A 17 -43.13 -9.00 44.71
CA ALA A 17 -43.45 -9.88 43.58
C ALA A 17 -42.30 -10.83 43.27
N SER A 18 -42.71 -12.08 43.14
CA SER A 18 -41.94 -13.33 43.12
C SER A 18 -40.91 -13.43 42.01
N ALA A 19 -39.84 -14.17 42.33
CA ALA A 19 -38.88 -14.71 41.38
C ALA A 19 -39.58 -15.49 40.25
N PHE A 20 -39.23 -15.16 39.01
CA PHE A 20 -39.41 -16.05 37.87
C PHE A 20 -38.06 -16.20 37.18
N THR A 21 -37.39 -17.29 37.52
CA THR A 21 -36.16 -17.76 36.88
C THR A 21 -36.48 -18.20 35.46
N GLY A 22 -36.34 -17.29 34.51
CA GLY A 22 -36.33 -17.58 33.09
C GLY A 22 -34.94 -17.36 32.54
N THR A 23 -34.12 -18.41 32.51
CA THR A 23 -32.84 -18.43 31.77
C THR A 23 -33.14 -18.13 30.31
N PRO A 24 -32.60 -17.06 29.69
CA PRO A 24 -32.66 -16.97 28.24
C PRO A 24 -31.77 -18.08 27.70
N LEU A 25 -32.39 -19.02 26.98
CA LEU A 25 -31.68 -19.98 26.14
C LEU A 25 -30.82 -19.17 25.16
N ARG A 26 -29.53 -19.12 25.48
CA ARG A 26 -28.48 -18.53 24.66
C ARG A 26 -28.42 -19.38 23.39
N PHE A 27 -29.13 -18.96 22.36
CA PHE A 27 -28.88 -19.44 21.00
C PHE A 27 -27.43 -19.07 20.71
N GLY A 28 -26.56 -20.08 20.81
CA GLY A 28 -25.20 -20.05 20.31
C GLY A 28 -25.26 -19.93 18.80
N GLY A 29 -25.56 -18.73 18.31
CA GLY A 29 -25.08 -18.28 17.03
C GLY A 29 -23.56 -18.28 17.16
N SER A 30 -22.93 -19.32 16.64
CA SER A 30 -21.55 -19.25 16.19
C SER A 30 -21.47 -17.98 15.36
N SER A 31 -20.86 -16.94 15.92
CA SER A 31 -20.46 -15.77 15.17
C SER A 31 -19.54 -16.30 14.09
N VAL A 32 -20.09 -16.51 12.89
CA VAL A 32 -19.29 -16.62 11.68
C VAL A 32 -18.49 -15.33 11.69
N SER A 33 -17.21 -15.48 12.08
CA SER A 33 -16.26 -14.38 12.07
C SER A 33 -16.32 -13.81 10.66
N SER A 34 -16.82 -12.58 10.57
CA SER A 34 -16.86 -11.79 9.34
C SER A 34 -15.42 -11.61 8.86
N LYS A 35 -14.89 -12.60 8.16
CA LYS A 35 -13.61 -12.53 7.46
C LYS A 35 -13.82 -12.10 5.99
N THR A 36 -14.93 -11.44 5.70
CA THR A 36 -15.39 -11.18 4.32
C THR A 36 -15.78 -9.72 4.08
N ALA A 37 -14.94 -8.82 4.57
CA ALA A 37 -14.84 -7.47 4.04
C ALA A 37 -13.37 -7.04 4.17
N LEU A 38 -12.66 -6.94 3.04
CA LEU A 38 -11.31 -6.37 2.91
C LEU A 38 -10.13 -7.23 3.42
N GLN A 39 -9.91 -8.42 2.87
CA GLN A 39 -8.52 -8.81 2.55
C GLN A 39 -8.31 -8.53 1.07
N MET A 40 -8.19 -7.25 0.71
CA MET A 40 -7.53 -6.90 -0.54
C MET A 40 -6.05 -7.22 -0.35
N SER A 41 -5.41 -7.86 -1.34
CA SER A 41 -4.12 -8.56 -1.16
C SER A 41 -2.98 -7.59 -0.82
N ALA A 42 -2.86 -7.27 0.46
CA ALA A 42 -1.90 -6.28 0.95
C ALA A 42 -0.48 -6.66 0.54
N ILE A 43 0.33 -5.64 0.26
CA ILE A 43 1.74 -5.81 -0.10
C ILE A 43 2.48 -6.43 1.10
N GLN A 44 3.01 -7.63 0.93
CA GLN A 44 3.70 -8.38 1.99
C GLN A 44 5.20 -8.10 1.99
N SER A 45 5.80 -7.97 0.81
CA SER A 45 7.23 -7.67 0.68
C SER A 45 7.53 -7.08 -0.69
N VAL A 46 8.54 -6.21 -0.71
CA VAL A 46 9.13 -5.66 -1.93
C VAL A 46 10.63 -5.93 -1.88
N LYS A 47 11.19 -6.46 -2.96
CA LYS A 47 12.63 -6.66 -3.13
C LYS A 47 13.07 -6.20 -4.51
N ALA A 48 14.28 -5.67 -4.59
CA ALA A 48 14.90 -5.30 -5.86
C ALA A 48 16.24 -5.99 -6.05
N ARG A 49 16.62 -6.15 -7.33
CA ARG A 49 17.91 -6.66 -7.79
C ARG A 49 18.39 -5.91 -9.03
N GLU A 50 19.70 -5.93 -9.22
CA GLU A 50 20.35 -5.44 -10.43
C GLU A 50 20.30 -6.56 -11.50
N ILE A 51 19.77 -6.24 -12.68
CA ILE A 51 19.77 -7.11 -13.87
C ILE A 51 20.41 -6.37 -15.06
N LEU A 52 20.56 -7.02 -16.22
CA LEU A 52 21.10 -6.39 -17.43
C LEU A 52 20.00 -6.13 -18.47
N ASP A 53 20.03 -4.94 -19.07
CA ASP A 53 19.18 -4.56 -20.19
C ASP A 53 19.65 -5.22 -21.52
N SER A 54 18.91 -4.99 -22.61
CA SER A 54 19.23 -5.52 -23.93
C SER A 54 20.57 -5.03 -24.51
N ARG A 55 21.17 -3.99 -23.91
CA ARG A 55 22.47 -3.41 -24.28
C ARG A 55 23.58 -3.80 -23.30
N GLY A 56 23.30 -4.70 -22.35
CA GLY A 56 24.24 -5.14 -21.32
C GLY A 56 24.53 -4.11 -20.23
N ASN A 57 23.72 -3.05 -20.10
CA ASN A 57 23.84 -2.09 -19.00
C ASN A 57 22.99 -2.54 -17.81
N PRO A 58 23.43 -2.27 -16.56
CA PRO A 58 22.62 -2.53 -15.39
C PRO A 58 21.28 -1.79 -15.40
N THR A 59 20.24 -2.43 -14.89
CA THR A 59 18.94 -1.82 -14.59
C THR A 59 18.30 -2.51 -13.38
N VAL A 60 17.25 -1.90 -12.84
CA VAL A 60 16.55 -2.36 -11.65
C VAL A 60 15.40 -3.29 -12.05
N GLU A 61 15.30 -4.43 -11.37
CA GLU A 61 14.11 -5.28 -11.36
C GLU A 61 13.54 -5.33 -9.95
N VAL A 62 12.24 -5.09 -9.83
CA VAL A 62 11.50 -5.11 -8.58
C VAL A 62 10.54 -6.29 -8.57
N GLU A 63 10.52 -6.98 -7.44
CA GLU A 63 9.66 -8.10 -7.11
C GLU A 63 8.77 -7.68 -5.95
N LEU A 64 7.45 -7.70 -6.17
CA LEU A 64 6.43 -7.38 -5.18
C LEU A 64 5.60 -8.63 -4.90
N LYS A 65 5.41 -8.96 -3.63
CA LYS A 65 4.64 -10.13 -3.20
C LYS A 65 3.36 -9.72 -2.50
N THR A 66 2.25 -10.37 -2.85
CA THR A 66 0.96 -10.31 -2.15
C THR A 66 0.46 -11.73 -1.86
N GLU A 67 -0.76 -11.85 -1.32
CA GLU A 67 -1.42 -13.15 -1.17
C GLU A 67 -1.70 -13.83 -2.53
N ASP A 68 -1.85 -13.04 -3.60
CA ASP A 68 -2.17 -13.54 -4.95
C ASP A 68 -0.93 -14.04 -5.71
N GLY A 69 0.28 -13.74 -5.21
CA GLY A 69 1.53 -14.24 -5.80
C GLY A 69 2.67 -13.23 -5.80
N ILE A 70 3.60 -13.43 -6.72
CA ILE A 70 4.79 -12.60 -6.93
C ILE A 70 4.69 -11.90 -8.27
N PHE A 71 4.86 -10.58 -8.27
CA PHE A 71 4.76 -9.71 -9.42
C PHE A 71 6.10 -9.02 -9.67
N VAL A 72 6.64 -9.22 -10.88
CA VAL A 72 7.98 -8.73 -11.23
C VAL A 72 7.86 -7.62 -12.27
N ALA A 73 8.60 -6.53 -12.08
CA ALA A 73 8.73 -5.44 -13.04
C ALA A 73 10.19 -5.06 -13.24
N SER A 74 10.65 -5.16 -14.48
CA SER A 74 11.98 -4.75 -14.90
C SER A 74 11.90 -3.38 -15.57
N VAL A 75 12.73 -2.44 -15.14
CA VAL A 75 12.67 -1.06 -15.61
C VAL A 75 13.55 -0.88 -16.84
N PRO A 76 13.07 -0.28 -17.94
CA PRO A 76 13.93 0.02 -19.08
C PRO A 76 14.96 1.09 -18.70
N SER A 77 16.17 0.97 -19.23
CA SER A 77 17.18 2.02 -19.08
C SER A 77 16.73 3.30 -19.79
N GLY A 78 16.77 4.43 -19.08
CA GLY A 78 16.56 5.75 -19.69
C GLY A 78 17.83 6.24 -20.39
N ALA A 79 17.68 7.07 -21.42
CA ALA A 79 18.75 7.94 -21.91
C ALA A 79 18.42 9.37 -21.44
N SER A 80 18.38 9.56 -20.11
CA SER A 80 17.96 10.82 -19.48
C SER A 80 18.91 11.94 -19.88
N THR A 81 18.49 12.73 -20.87
CA THR A 81 19.25 13.89 -21.40
C THR A 81 18.40 15.14 -21.45
N GLY A 82 17.09 15.04 -21.19
CA GLY A 82 16.20 16.18 -21.09
C GLY A 82 16.29 16.85 -19.73
N ALA A 83 16.41 18.19 -19.71
CA ALA A 83 16.45 18.99 -18.47
C ALA A 83 15.19 18.87 -17.59
N TYR A 84 14.09 18.35 -18.16
CA TYR A 84 12.79 18.20 -17.49
C TYR A 84 12.40 16.74 -17.26
N GLU A 85 13.25 15.79 -17.64
CA GLU A 85 12.96 14.36 -17.49
C GLU A 85 13.17 13.90 -16.05
N ALA A 86 12.42 12.86 -15.67
CA ALA A 86 12.70 12.14 -14.44
C ALA A 86 14.09 11.49 -14.55
N VAL A 87 14.90 11.62 -13.49
CA VAL A 87 16.31 11.26 -13.53
C VAL A 87 16.50 9.83 -13.03
N GLU A 88 17.11 9.01 -13.86
CA GLU A 88 17.56 7.68 -13.46
C GLU A 88 18.75 7.78 -12.50
N LEU A 89 18.71 7.06 -11.38
CA LEU A 89 19.82 7.02 -10.44
C LEU A 89 20.85 5.97 -10.87
N ARG A 90 22.09 6.40 -11.08
CA ARG A 90 23.24 5.58 -11.46
C ARG A 90 24.34 5.74 -10.40
N ASP A 91 25.04 4.65 -10.09
CA ASP A 91 26.07 4.62 -9.06
C ASP A 91 27.32 5.46 -9.39
N GLY A 92 27.58 5.68 -10.68
CA GLY A 92 28.87 6.21 -11.13
C GLY A 92 30.04 5.25 -10.84
N GLY A 93 31.25 5.78 -10.82
CA GLY A 93 32.47 5.01 -10.56
C GLY A 93 32.89 4.07 -11.71
N SER A 94 33.66 3.02 -11.38
CA SER A 94 34.31 2.14 -12.37
C SER A 94 33.44 0.96 -12.82
N ARG A 95 32.46 0.53 -12.01
CA ARG A 95 31.62 -0.63 -12.31
C ARG A 95 30.65 -0.32 -13.44
N TYR A 96 30.58 -1.20 -14.44
CA TYR A 96 29.72 -1.02 -15.63
C TYR A 96 29.85 0.37 -16.29
N LEU A 97 31.07 0.92 -16.35
CA LEU A 97 31.33 2.26 -16.91
C LEU A 97 30.50 3.37 -16.24
N GLY A 98 30.28 3.25 -14.93
CA GLY A 98 29.50 4.19 -14.13
C GLY A 98 27.99 3.99 -14.20
N LYS A 99 27.50 2.96 -14.90
CA LYS A 99 26.08 2.69 -15.10
C LYS A 99 25.48 1.71 -14.09
N GLY A 100 26.20 1.38 -13.04
CA GLY A 100 25.68 0.58 -11.93
C GLY A 100 24.39 1.16 -11.34
N VAL A 101 23.55 0.32 -10.73
CA VAL A 101 22.27 0.73 -10.12
C VAL A 101 22.07 0.19 -8.69
N LEU A 102 23.15 -0.14 -7.98
CA LEU A 102 23.05 -0.68 -6.62
C LEU A 102 22.44 0.33 -5.65
N GLN A 103 22.66 1.63 -5.85
CA GLN A 103 22.02 2.66 -5.03
C GLN A 103 20.51 2.69 -5.25
N ALA A 104 20.06 2.54 -6.50
CA ALA A 104 18.63 2.44 -6.82
C ALA A 104 18.01 1.17 -6.21
N VAL A 105 18.71 0.03 -6.28
CA VAL A 105 18.30 -1.22 -5.64
C VAL A 105 18.18 -1.06 -4.12
N ALA A 106 19.16 -0.41 -3.47
CA ALA A 106 19.12 -0.12 -2.04
C ALA A 106 17.93 0.80 -1.69
N ASN A 107 17.68 1.85 -2.47
CA ASN A 107 16.52 2.73 -2.27
C ASN A 107 15.20 1.96 -2.33
N VAL A 108 15.07 0.96 -3.22
CA VAL A 108 13.87 0.10 -3.23
C VAL A 108 13.80 -0.75 -1.96
N ASN A 109 14.87 -1.42 -1.58
CA ASN A 109 14.87 -2.38 -0.47
C ASN A 109 14.72 -1.71 0.90
N ASP A 110 15.38 -0.57 1.10
CA ASP A 110 15.57 0.03 2.42
C ASP A 110 14.64 1.23 2.66
N VAL A 111 14.08 1.84 1.60
CA VAL A 111 13.25 3.06 1.71
C VAL A 111 11.86 2.86 1.12
N LEU A 112 11.75 2.59 -0.19
CA LEU A 112 10.44 2.53 -0.87
C LEU A 112 9.63 1.30 -0.46
N GLY A 113 10.28 0.13 -0.39
CA GLY A 113 9.65 -1.14 -0.02
C GLY A 113 8.98 -1.07 1.35
N PRO A 114 9.70 -0.70 2.43
CA PRO A 114 9.12 -0.54 3.76
C PRO A 114 7.96 0.45 3.80
N ALA A 115 7.96 1.50 2.97
CA ALA A 115 6.91 2.50 2.95
C ALA A 115 5.59 2.01 2.31
N VAL A 116 5.64 1.00 1.44
CA VAL A 116 4.46 0.49 0.73
C VAL A 116 3.93 -0.84 1.28
N ILE A 117 4.67 -1.50 2.18
CA ILE A 117 4.21 -2.72 2.85
C ILE A 117 2.90 -2.44 3.60
N GLY A 118 1.94 -3.36 3.47
CA GLY A 118 0.61 -3.28 4.09
C GLY A 118 -0.40 -2.46 3.31
N LEU A 119 0.00 -1.74 2.25
CA LEU A 119 -0.93 -1.06 1.37
C LEU A 119 -1.63 -2.05 0.43
N ASP A 120 -2.82 -1.67 -0.04
CA ASP A 120 -3.51 -2.39 -1.09
C ASP A 120 -2.86 -2.06 -2.45
N PRO A 121 -2.35 -3.04 -3.21
CA PRO A 121 -1.76 -2.80 -4.54
C PRO A 121 -2.77 -2.24 -5.55
N SER A 122 -4.08 -2.32 -5.27
CA SER A 122 -5.13 -1.75 -6.11
C SER A 122 -5.23 -0.21 -6.01
N GLU A 123 -4.70 0.38 -4.93
CA GLU A 123 -4.64 1.83 -4.67
C GLU A 123 -3.40 2.47 -5.35
N GLN A 124 -3.27 2.28 -6.67
CA GLN A 124 -2.10 2.70 -7.46
C GLN A 124 -1.66 4.15 -7.18
N GLN A 125 -2.60 5.09 -7.24
CA GLN A 125 -2.29 6.51 -7.09
C GLN A 125 -1.71 6.83 -5.71
N LYS A 126 -2.24 6.22 -4.66
CA LYS A 126 -1.74 6.40 -3.29
C LYS A 126 -0.32 5.85 -3.13
N ILE A 127 -0.03 4.70 -3.72
CA ILE A 127 1.31 4.11 -3.71
C ILE A 127 2.30 5.05 -4.41
N ASP A 128 1.93 5.53 -5.60
CA ASP A 128 2.77 6.47 -6.36
C ASP A 128 2.98 7.79 -5.60
N ASP A 129 1.93 8.36 -5.02
CA ASP A 129 2.00 9.61 -4.25
C ASP A 129 2.92 9.50 -3.03
N ILE A 130 2.85 8.40 -2.27
CA ILE A 130 3.75 8.14 -1.14
C ILE A 130 5.20 8.10 -1.60
N MET A 131 5.50 7.41 -2.71
CA MET A 131 6.86 7.33 -3.23
C MET A 131 7.38 8.67 -3.74
N LEU A 132 6.52 9.46 -4.38
CA LEU A 132 6.84 10.82 -4.83
C LEU A 132 7.10 11.77 -3.67
N GLU A 133 6.30 11.69 -2.60
CA GLU A 133 6.47 12.49 -1.39
C GLU A 133 7.78 12.15 -0.66
N LEU A 134 8.12 10.85 -0.56
CA LEU A 134 9.38 10.39 0.06
C LEU A 134 10.63 10.87 -0.70
N ASP A 135 10.55 10.89 -2.03
CA ASP A 135 11.59 11.48 -2.85
C ASP A 135 11.66 13.00 -2.65
N GLY A 136 10.52 13.69 -2.73
CA GLY A 136 10.41 15.12 -2.47
C GLY A 136 11.04 16.02 -3.52
N THR A 137 11.59 15.46 -4.62
CA THR A 137 12.15 16.22 -5.73
C THR A 137 11.23 16.14 -6.95
N PRO A 138 11.10 17.23 -7.74
CA PRO A 138 10.21 17.25 -8.90
C PRO A 138 10.62 16.23 -9.99
N ASN A 139 11.92 15.92 -10.07
CA ASN A 139 12.49 15.04 -11.09
C ASN A 139 12.86 13.65 -10.55
N LYS A 140 12.45 13.28 -9.33
CA LYS A 140 12.72 11.95 -8.73
C LYS A 140 14.21 11.64 -8.56
N ALA A 141 15.05 12.66 -8.43
CA ALA A 141 16.50 12.50 -8.43
C ALA A 141 17.07 11.92 -7.13
N LYS A 142 16.33 12.00 -6.01
CA LYS A 142 16.82 11.56 -4.70
C LYS A 142 16.77 10.04 -4.57
N LEU A 143 15.64 9.43 -4.89
CA LEU A 143 15.40 7.99 -4.82
C LEU A 143 15.63 7.30 -6.17
N GLY A 144 15.59 8.06 -7.26
CA GLY A 144 15.77 7.58 -8.63
C GLY A 144 14.44 7.22 -9.28
N ALA A 145 14.21 7.75 -10.49
CA ALA A 145 13.03 7.45 -11.27
C ALA A 145 12.90 5.95 -11.59
N ASN A 146 14.04 5.26 -11.77
CA ASN A 146 14.09 3.82 -11.96
C ASN A 146 13.61 3.03 -10.73
N SER A 147 13.95 3.46 -9.53
CA SER A 147 13.48 2.83 -8.28
C SER A 147 11.95 2.96 -8.15
N ILE A 148 11.44 4.19 -8.30
CA ILE A 148 10.01 4.50 -8.14
C ILE A 148 9.18 3.78 -9.21
N LEU A 149 9.60 3.85 -10.47
CA LEU A 149 8.89 3.21 -11.57
C LEU A 149 8.86 1.68 -11.41
N GLY A 150 9.94 1.06 -10.91
CA GLY A 150 9.98 -0.38 -10.68
C GLY A 150 8.91 -0.85 -9.68
N VAL A 151 8.80 -0.15 -8.56
CA VAL A 151 7.77 -0.44 -7.53
C VAL A 151 6.36 -0.16 -8.09
N SER A 152 6.18 0.97 -8.76
CA SER A 152 4.90 1.38 -9.38
C SER A 152 4.36 0.33 -10.36
N LEU A 153 5.20 -0.18 -11.25
CA LEU A 153 4.82 -1.20 -12.23
C LEU A 153 4.53 -2.56 -11.58
N ALA A 154 5.31 -2.95 -10.57
CA ALA A 154 5.07 -4.19 -9.83
C ALA A 154 3.74 -4.13 -9.05
N ALA A 155 3.45 -2.98 -8.44
CA ALA A 155 2.17 -2.71 -7.76
C ALA A 155 1.00 -2.76 -8.74
N SER A 156 1.12 -2.16 -9.93
CA SER A 156 0.04 -2.19 -10.93
C SER A 156 -0.29 -3.61 -11.40
N LYS A 157 0.74 -4.46 -11.59
CA LYS A 157 0.53 -5.89 -11.90
C LYS A 157 -0.20 -6.62 -10.78
N ALA A 158 0.19 -6.35 -9.53
CA ALA A 158 -0.48 -6.91 -8.36
C ALA A 158 -1.93 -6.40 -8.23
N GLY A 159 -2.18 -5.11 -8.48
CA GLY A 159 -3.50 -4.49 -8.43
C GLY A 159 -4.43 -5.01 -9.54
N ALA A 160 -3.90 -5.35 -10.71
CA ALA A 160 -4.66 -6.03 -11.76
C ALA A 160 -5.06 -7.44 -11.32
N ALA A 161 -4.13 -8.19 -10.73
CA ALA A 161 -4.37 -9.53 -10.22
C ALA A 161 -5.38 -9.56 -9.05
N ALA A 162 -5.27 -8.62 -8.10
CA ALA A 162 -6.21 -8.46 -7.00
C ALA A 162 -7.65 -8.18 -7.47
N LYS A 163 -7.79 -7.48 -8.61
CA LYS A 163 -9.08 -7.22 -9.27
C LYS A 163 -9.55 -8.36 -10.19
N GLY A 164 -8.71 -9.37 -10.44
CA GLY A 164 -9.01 -10.47 -11.37
C GLY A 164 -9.14 -10.03 -12.82
N ILE A 165 -8.48 -8.95 -13.23
CA ILE A 165 -8.54 -8.38 -14.58
C ILE A 165 -7.17 -8.38 -15.26
N PRO A 166 -7.10 -8.42 -16.61
CA PRO A 166 -5.83 -8.27 -17.30
C PRO A 166 -5.26 -6.85 -17.12
N LEU A 167 -3.92 -6.73 -17.14
CA LEU A 167 -3.21 -5.48 -16.86
C LEU A 167 -3.65 -4.30 -17.75
N TYR A 168 -3.94 -4.55 -19.04
CA TYR A 168 -4.41 -3.48 -19.93
C TYR A 168 -5.76 -2.90 -19.48
N ALA A 169 -6.67 -3.73 -18.96
CA ALA A 169 -7.96 -3.30 -18.46
C ALA A 169 -7.82 -2.57 -17.12
N HIS A 170 -6.85 -3.00 -16.30
CA HIS A 170 -6.48 -2.27 -15.08
C HIS A 170 -6.01 -0.84 -15.39
N TYR A 171 -5.14 -0.66 -16.39
CA TYR A 171 -4.73 0.68 -16.83
C TYR A 171 -5.87 1.49 -17.45
N ALA A 172 -6.76 0.86 -18.23
CA ALA A 172 -7.94 1.55 -18.76
C ALA A 172 -8.81 2.12 -17.65
N ALA A 173 -9.11 1.31 -16.62
CA ALA A 173 -9.87 1.75 -15.46
C ALA A 173 -9.16 2.87 -14.67
N LEU A 174 -7.83 2.78 -14.47
CA LEU A 174 -7.05 3.85 -13.83
C LEU A 174 -7.08 5.17 -14.63
N ALA A 175 -7.17 5.08 -15.95
CA ALA A 175 -7.28 6.24 -16.84
C ALA A 175 -8.71 6.79 -16.95
N GLY A 176 -9.72 6.13 -16.35
CA GLY A 176 -11.13 6.50 -16.48
C GLY A 176 -11.74 6.14 -17.83
N ASN A 177 -11.18 5.15 -18.52
CA ASN A 177 -11.73 4.61 -19.77
C ASN A 177 -12.51 3.32 -19.44
N ASP A 178 -13.83 3.36 -19.64
CA ASP A 178 -14.74 2.21 -19.47
C ASP A 178 -14.86 1.36 -20.75
#